data_AF-A0A183BDR8-F1
#
_entry.id   AF-A0A183BDR8-F1
#
_cell.length_a   1.000
_cell.length_b   1.000
_cell.length_c   1.000
_cell.angle_alpha   90.00
_cell.angle_beta   90.00
_cell.angle_gamma   90.00
#
_symmetry.space_group_name_H-M   'P 1'
#
loop_
_entity.id
_entity.type
_entity.pdbx_description
1 polymer ?
#
loop_
_entity_poly.entity_id
_entity_poly.type
_entity_poly.pdbx_seq_one_letter_code
_entity_poly.pdbx_strand_id
1 'polypeptide(L)'
;MDEELNINPASAKKVGSKHRHSKTGDIVLVASENTKRDKWLMGIIDAVETDGDGPVRTAVVHAGDDKIKRDVRRLLLLDVAD
;
A
#
# COMPACT_ATOMS: atom_id res chain seq x y z
N MET A 1 -4.15 -44.03 -8.46
CA MET A 1 -5.33 -43.30 -8.99
C MET A 1 -4.87 -41.86 -9.05
N ASP A 2 -4.16 -41.61 -10.13
CA ASP A 2 -3.34 -40.46 -10.38
C ASP A 2 -4.19 -39.58 -11.28
N GLU A 3 -4.91 -38.65 -10.68
CA GLU A 3 -5.78 -37.75 -11.44
C GLU A 3 -4.98 -36.50 -11.80
N GLU A 4 -4.59 -36.46 -13.07
CA GLU A 4 -3.72 -35.46 -13.68
C GLU A 4 -4.31 -34.05 -13.63
N LEU A 5 -3.48 -33.10 -13.19
CA LEU A 5 -3.77 -31.67 -13.19
C LEU A 5 -3.72 -31.11 -14.62
N ASN A 6 -4.89 -30.98 -15.24
CA ASN A 6 -5.08 -30.27 -16.50
C ASN A 6 -4.81 -28.76 -16.31
N ILE A 7 -3.62 -28.29 -16.69
CA ILE A 7 -3.25 -26.86 -16.70
C ILE A 7 -3.78 -26.22 -17.99
N ASN A 8 -4.86 -25.44 -17.88
CA ASN A 8 -5.30 -24.52 -18.94
C ASN A 8 -4.36 -23.29 -19.00
N PRO A 9 -3.77 -22.94 -20.17
CA PRO A 9 -2.78 -21.85 -20.25
C PRO A 9 -3.36 -20.42 -20.31
N ALA A 10 -4.65 -20.21 -20.03
CA ALA A 10 -5.31 -18.91 -20.20
C ALA A 10 -5.60 -18.14 -18.90
N SER A 11 -5.13 -18.60 -17.74
CA SER A 11 -5.29 -17.87 -16.49
C SER A 11 -3.92 -17.45 -15.96
N ALA A 12 -3.46 -16.29 -16.41
CA ALA A 12 -2.45 -15.55 -15.68
C ALA A 12 -3.01 -15.35 -14.27
N LYS A 13 -2.57 -16.18 -13.33
CA LYS A 13 -2.94 -16.14 -11.92
C LYS A 13 -2.44 -14.81 -11.39
N LYS A 14 -3.29 -13.79 -11.51
CA LYS A 14 -3.10 -12.49 -10.86
C LYS A 14 -3.03 -12.84 -9.39
N VAL A 15 -1.82 -12.81 -8.84
CA VAL A 15 -1.58 -13.00 -7.42
C VAL A 15 -2.43 -11.95 -6.73
N GLY A 16 -3.59 -12.38 -6.23
CA GLY A 16 -4.44 -11.56 -5.40
C GLY A 16 -3.68 -11.37 -4.10
N SER A 17 -2.78 -10.39 -4.08
CA SER A 17 -2.26 -9.81 -2.87
C SER A 17 -3.49 -9.57 -2.00
N LYS A 18 -3.63 -10.31 -0.90
CA LYS A 18 -4.59 -9.95 0.13
C LYS A 18 -4.23 -8.51 0.48
N HIS A 19 -5.00 -7.54 -0.02
CA HIS A 19 -4.72 -6.12 0.12
C HIS A 19 -4.87 -5.83 1.61
N ARG A 20 -3.79 -5.94 2.39
CA ARG A 20 -3.80 -5.45 3.75
C ARG A 20 -4.03 -3.95 3.65
N HIS A 21 -5.08 -3.46 4.30
CA HIS A 21 -5.24 -2.02 4.44
C HIS A 21 -4.05 -1.47 5.22
N SER A 22 -3.54 -0.33 4.78
CA SER A 22 -2.54 0.40 5.53
C SER A 22 -3.09 0.72 6.93
N LYS A 23 -2.27 0.57 7.96
CA LYS A 23 -2.63 0.90 9.34
C LYS A 23 -1.68 1.94 9.92
N THR A 24 -2.12 2.62 10.97
CA THR A 24 -1.24 3.46 11.79
C THR A 24 -0.02 2.66 12.26
N GLY A 25 1.16 3.28 12.19
CA GLY A 25 2.44 2.68 12.53
C GLY A 25 3.20 2.07 11.34
N ASP A 26 2.54 1.81 10.21
CA ASP A 26 3.22 1.27 9.03
C ASP A 26 4.26 2.27 8.48
N ILE A 27 5.45 1.77 8.13
CA ILE A 27 6.48 2.57 7.47
C ILE A 27 6.23 2.53 5.97
N VAL A 28 6.12 3.70 5.35
CA VAL A 28 5.75 3.85 3.94
C VAL A 28 6.66 4.83 3.21
N LEU A 29 6.80 4.64 1.90
CA LEU A 29 7.28 5.64 0.95
C LEU A 29 6.09 6.35 0.29
N VAL A 30 6.17 7.67 0.23
CA VAL A 30 5.19 8.52 -0.44
C VAL A 30 5.60 8.73 -1.89
N ALA A 31 4.88 8.06 -2.80
CA ALA A 31 5.05 8.23 -4.22
C ALA A 31 4.65 9.65 -4.66
N SER A 32 5.51 10.24 -5.49
CA SER A 32 5.29 11.53 -6.11
C SER A 32 5.66 11.46 -7.59
N GLU A 33 4.72 11.85 -8.45
CA GLU A 33 4.84 11.77 -9.91
C GLU A 33 5.94 12.68 -10.46
N ASN A 34 6.27 13.75 -9.72
CA ASN A 34 7.23 14.77 -10.12
C ASN A 34 8.67 14.42 -9.72
N THR A 35 8.87 13.34 -8.97
CA THR A 35 10.17 13.01 -8.37
C THR A 35 10.50 11.54 -8.54
N LYS A 36 11.77 11.23 -8.79
CA LYS A 36 12.27 9.85 -8.85
C LYS A 36 12.11 9.14 -7.50
N ARG A 37 12.08 7.80 -7.53
CA ARG A 37 11.87 6.95 -6.35
C ARG A 37 12.87 7.21 -5.21
N ASP A 38 14.11 7.53 -5.54
CA ASP A 38 15.16 7.86 -4.56
C ASP A 38 14.89 9.18 -3.79
N LYS A 39 13.98 10.00 -4.30
CA LYS A 39 13.54 11.26 -3.67
C LYS A 39 12.18 11.15 -3.01
N TRP A 40 11.57 9.98 -2.98
CA TRP A 40 10.29 9.79 -2.32
C TRP A 40 10.45 9.89 -0.81
N LEU A 41 9.52 10.59 -0.17
CA LEU A 41 9.55 10.80 1.26
C LEU A 41 9.24 9.49 1.97
N MET A 42 10.05 9.13 2.95
CA MET A 42 9.78 8.02 3.85
C MET A 42 9.12 8.56 5.12
N GLY A 43 8.10 7.87 5.61
CA GLY A 43 7.43 8.26 6.84
C GLY A 43 6.59 7.14 7.44
N ILE A 44 6.04 7.42 8.61
CA ILE A 44 5.19 6.50 9.37
C ILE A 44 3.74 6.97 9.23
N ILE A 45 2.81 6.04 9.02
CA ILE A 45 1.38 6.38 9.03
C ILE A 45 0.97 6.78 10.46
N ASP A 46 0.55 8.02 10.62
CA ASP A 46 0.02 8.60 11.86
C ASP A 46 -1.49 8.31 12.00
N ALA A 47 -2.23 8.41 10.89
CA ALA A 47 -3.66 8.14 10.84
C ALA A 47 -4.11 7.64 9.46
N VAL A 48 -5.23 6.91 9.45
CA VAL A 48 -5.92 6.48 8.23
C VAL A 48 -7.35 7.00 8.24
N GLU A 49 -7.78 7.57 7.11
CA GLU A 49 -9.10 8.14 6.93
C GLU A 49 -9.88 7.33 5.90
N THR A 50 -11.03 6.84 6.34
CA THR A 50 -12.05 6.21 5.49
C THR A 50 -12.99 7.27 4.95
N ASP A 51 -13.36 7.12 3.68
CA ASP A 51 -14.43 7.91 3.09
C ASP A 51 -15.79 7.37 3.58
N GLY A 52 -16.84 8.18 3.56
CA GLY A 52 -18.16 7.83 4.13
C GLY A 52 -18.81 6.57 3.57
N ASP A 53 -18.33 6.10 2.40
CA ASP A 53 -18.87 4.98 1.62
C ASP A 53 -17.94 3.77 1.50
N GLY A 54 -16.75 3.73 2.15
CA GLY A 54 -15.92 2.52 2.03
C GLY A 54 -14.43 2.61 2.40
N PRO A 55 -13.58 1.78 1.76
CA PRO A 55 -12.23 1.48 2.24
C PRO A 55 -11.35 2.72 2.33
N VAL A 56 -10.34 2.66 3.22
CA VAL A 56 -9.37 3.75 3.47
C VAL A 56 -8.88 4.32 2.16
N ARG A 57 -9.07 5.63 1.97
CA ARG A 57 -8.61 6.35 0.77
C ARG A 57 -7.39 7.19 1.05
N THR A 58 -7.33 7.82 2.22
CA THR A 58 -6.24 8.71 2.60
C THR A 58 -5.57 8.27 3.89
N ALA A 59 -4.28 8.51 3.98
CA ALA A 59 -3.51 8.36 5.20
C ALA A 59 -2.70 9.63 5.45
N VAL A 60 -2.53 9.94 6.73
CA VAL A 60 -1.63 10.98 7.21
C VAL A 60 -0.31 10.31 7.52
N VAL A 61 0.75 10.73 6.83
CA VAL A 61 2.11 10.22 6.99
C VAL A 61 2.95 11.29 7.68
N HIS A 62 3.60 10.91 8.77
CA HIS A 62 4.59 11.72 9.45
C HIS A 62 5.97 11.41 8.88
N ALA A 63 6.61 12.40 8.26
CA ALA A 63 7.90 12.29 7.59
C ALA A 63 8.83 13.41 8.09
N GLY A 64 9.74 13.09 9.00
CA GLY A 64 10.53 14.11 9.70
C GLY A 64 9.63 14.99 10.56
N ASP A 65 9.78 16.31 10.48
CA ASP A 65 8.93 17.29 11.19
C ASP A 65 7.59 17.55 10.50
N ASP A 66 7.38 17.06 9.28
CA ASP A 66 6.20 17.33 8.48
C ASP A 66 5.14 16.21 8.58
N LYS A 67 3.87 16.62 8.47
CA LYS A 67 2.75 15.71 8.27
C LYS A 67 2.14 15.92 6.90
N ILE A 68 1.99 14.83 6.15
CA ILE A 68 1.53 14.86 4.76
C ILE A 68 0.33 13.93 4.61
N LYS A 69 -0.79 14.48 4.13
CA LYS A 69 -1.98 13.70 3.76
C LYS A 69 -1.86 13.21 2.33
N ARG A 70 -1.96 11.90 2.12
CA ARG A 70 -1.84 11.26 0.79
C ARG A 70 -2.82 10.13 0.60
N ASP A 71 -3.20 9.93 -0.65
CA ASP A 71 -3.98 8.76 -1.05
C ASP A 71 -3.16 7.48 -0.79
N VAL A 72 -3.77 6.44 -0.21
CA VAL A 72 -3.08 5.18 0.14
C VAL A 72 -2.52 4.47 -1.09
N ARG A 73 -3.04 4.72 -2.30
CA ARG A 73 -2.51 4.20 -3.56
C ARG A 73 -1.16 4.82 -3.92
N ARG A 74 -0.85 5.97 -3.34
CA ARG A 74 0.46 6.63 -3.46
C ARG A 74 1.40 6.25 -2.32
N LEU A 75 1.04 5.30 -1.47
CA LEU A 75 1.90 4.79 -0.41
C LEU A 75 2.44 3.41 -0.77
N LEU A 76 3.76 3.27 -0.71
CA LEU A 76 4.41 1.97 -0.82
C LEU A 76 4.83 1.53 0.57
N LEU A 77 4.26 0.42 1.03
CA LEU A 77 4.62 -0.21 2.30
C LEU A 77 6.08 -0.68 2.26
N LEU A 78 6.86 -0.24 3.24
CA LEU A 78 8.24 -0.67 3.48
C LEU A 78 8.31 -1.68 4.61
N ASP A 79 7.64 -1.38 5.72
CA ASP A 79 7.66 -2.22 6.90
C ASP A 79 6.31 -2.17 7.61
N VAL A 80 5.96 -3.27 8.25
CA VAL A 80 4.68 -3.42 8.93
C VAL A 80 4.87 -3.05 10.38
N ALA A 81 3.98 -2.22 10.92
CA ALA A 81 3.92 -2.13 12.37
C ALA A 81 3.52 -3.51 12.93
N ASP A 82 4.09 -3.86 14.09
CA ASP A 82 3.69 -5.04 14.86
C ASP A 82 2.18 -5.00 15.18
#